data_AF-A0ABD0QAC7-F1
#
_entry.id   AF-A0ABD0QAC7-F1
#
_cell.length_a   1.000
_cell.length_b   1.000
_cell.length_c   1.000
_cell.angle_alpha   90.00
_cell.angle_beta   90.00
_cell.angle_gamma   90.00
#
_symmetry.space_group_name_H-M   'P 1'
#
loop_
_entity.id
_entity.type
_entity.pdbx_description
1 polymer ?
#
loop_
_entity_poly.entity_id
_entity_poly.type
_entity_poly.pdbx_seq_one_letter_code
_entity_poly.pdbx_strand_id
1 'polypeptide(L)' 'MVQTFSRCILGSADEVDLDELLATKLVTFMIDNHDSVLKVPSNLRKSVEEHLSHLRRAQ' A
#
# COMPACT_ATOMS: atom_id res chain seq x y z
N MET A 1 -13.95 -13.93 -3.86
CA MET A 1 -13.96 -12.49 -3.49
C MET A 1 -12.62 -11.82 -3.79
N VAL A 2 -11.49 -12.37 -3.32
CA VAL A 2 -10.15 -11.80 -3.59
C VAL A 2 -9.79 -11.71 -5.08
N GLN A 3 -10.12 -12.74 -5.87
CA GLN A 3 -9.92 -12.73 -7.33
C GLN A 3 -10.59 -11.52 -8.01
N THR A 4 -11.80 -11.16 -7.59
CA THR A 4 -12.56 -10.03 -8.13
C THR A 4 -11.85 -8.69 -7.92
N PHE A 5 -11.12 -8.53 -6.81
CA PHE A 5 -10.43 -7.29 -6.47
C PHE A 5 -8.97 -7.24 -6.93
N SER A 6 -8.40 -8.38 -7.32
CA SER A 6 -6.97 -8.47 -7.63
C SER A 6 -6.56 -7.53 -8.76
N ARG A 7 -7.37 -7.42 -9.83
CA ARG A 7 -7.11 -6.50 -10.93
C ARG A 7 -7.30 -5.02 -10.55
N CYS A 8 -8.24 -4.71 -9.65
CA CYS A 8 -8.44 -3.34 -9.18
C CYS A 8 -7.33 -2.85 -8.24
N ILE A 9 -6.73 -3.77 -7.48
CA ILE A 9 -5.69 -3.45 -6.49
C ILE A 9 -4.30 -3.42 -7.14
N LEU A 10 -4.02 -4.37 -8.04
CA LEU A 10 -2.67 -4.59 -8.59
C LEU A 10 -2.52 -4.21 -10.06
N GLY A 11 -3.62 -3.98 -10.80
CA GLY A 11 -3.54 -3.70 -12.22
C GLY A 11 -2.88 -2.35 -12.52
N SER A 12 -2.07 -2.31 -13.57
CA SER A 12 -1.48 -1.09 -14.13
C SER A 12 -2.01 -0.82 -15.54
N ALA A 13 -2.00 0.45 -15.96
CA ALA A 13 -2.40 0.87 -17.31
C ALA A 13 -1.47 0.30 -18.40
N ASP A 14 -0.22 0.01 -18.04
CA ASP A 14 0.82 -0.48 -18.96
C ASP A 14 0.96 -2.02 -18.93
N GLU A 15 0.24 -2.71 -18.04
CA GLU A 15 0.40 -4.15 -17.85
C GLU A 15 -0.57 -4.93 -18.76
N VAL A 16 0.01 -5.71 -19.67
CA VAL A 16 -0.74 -6.43 -20.71
C VAL A 16 -1.43 -7.68 -20.14
N ASP A 17 -0.79 -8.41 -19.22
CA ASP A 17 -1.34 -9.62 -18.59
C ASP A 17 -0.88 -9.75 -17.13
N LEU A 18 -1.79 -9.43 -16.19
CA LEU A 18 -1.59 -9.69 -14.76
C LEU A 18 -1.76 -11.20 -14.48
N ASP A 19 -0.75 -11.84 -13.90
CA ASP A 19 -0.84 -13.24 -13.49
C ASP A 19 -1.87 -13.41 -12.35
N GLU A 20 -2.99 -14.05 -12.67
CA GLU A 20 -4.15 -14.15 -11.76
C GLU A 20 -3.83 -14.95 -10.49
N LEU A 21 -2.98 -15.97 -10.57
CA LEU A 21 -2.61 -16.80 -9.43
C LEU A 21 -1.71 -16.01 -8.48
N LEU A 22 -0.71 -15.32 -9.00
CA LEU A 22 0.19 -14.49 -8.21
C LEU A 22 -0.56 -13.30 -7.59
N ALA A 23 -1.42 -12.64 -8.37
CA ALA A 23 -2.23 -11.52 -7.91
C ALA A 23 -3.16 -11.95 -6.76
N THR A 24 -3.84 -13.09 -6.91
CA THR A 24 -4.71 -13.63 -5.85
C THR A 24 -3.91 -13.93 -4.58
N LYS A 25 -2.74 -14.55 -4.70
CA LYS A 25 -1.86 -14.86 -3.56
C LYS A 25 -1.38 -13.60 -2.84
N LEU A 26 -0.96 -12.59 -3.61
CA LEU A 26 -0.48 -11.33 -3.04
C LEU A 26 -1.59 -10.57 -2.32
N VAL A 27 -2.77 -10.43 -2.92
CA VAL A 27 -3.90 -9.75 -2.26
C VAL A 27 -4.36 -10.52 -1.03
N THR A 28 -4.39 -11.86 -1.08
CA THR A 28 -4.69 -12.69 0.10
C THR A 28 -3.68 -12.43 1.21
N PHE A 29 -2.38 -12.45 0.89
CA PHE A 29 -1.33 -12.13 1.87
C PHE A 29 -1.52 -10.74 2.49
N MET A 30 -1.83 -9.72 1.68
CA MET A 30 -2.07 -8.36 2.17
C MET A 30 -3.28 -8.28 3.12
N ILE A 31 -4.36 -9.00 2.84
CA ILE A 31 -5.56 -9.05 3.68
C ILE A 31 -5.24 -9.76 5.01
N ASP A 32 -4.63 -10.94 4.93
CA ASP A 32 -4.32 -11.77 6.11
C ASP A 32 -3.31 -11.09 7.04
N ASN A 33 -2.43 -10.24 6.49
CA ASN A 33 -1.35 -9.58 7.23
C ASN A 33 -1.53 -8.05 7.29
N HIS A 34 -2.75 -7.54 7.08
CA HIS A 34 -3.00 -6.09 6.91
C HIS A 34 -2.48 -5.25 8.08
N ASP A 35 -2.61 -5.72 9.31
CA ASP A 35 -2.13 -5.03 10.51
C ASP A 35 -0.62 -4.81 10.51
N SER A 36 0.15 -5.71 9.89
CA SER A 36 1.60 -5.60 9.76
C SER A 36 1.99 -4.82 8.50
N VAL A 37 1.35 -5.14 7.38
CA VAL A 37 1.64 -4.52 6.06
C VAL A 37 1.32 -3.03 6.06
N LEU A 38 0.21 -2.61 6.68
CA LEU A 38 -0.23 -1.21 6.73
C LEU A 38 0.23 -0.48 7.99
N LYS A 39 1.03 -1.13 8.84
CA LYS A 39 1.58 -0.51 10.04
C LYS A 39 2.54 0.61 9.65
N VAL A 40 2.18 1.84 9.99
CA VAL A 40 3.05 2.99 9.76
C VAL A 40 4.33 2.86 10.61
N PRO A 41 5.52 2.83 9.99
CA PRO A 41 6.78 2.81 10.73
C PRO A 41 6.94 4.08 11.57
N SER A 42 7.38 3.93 12.83
CA SER A 42 7.47 5.05 13.77
C SER A 42 8.47 6.13 13.33
N ASN A 43 9.55 5.74 12.66
CA ASN A 43 10.52 6.64 12.04
C ASN A 43 9.89 7.46 10.90
N LEU A 44 9.10 6.82 10.02
CA LEU A 44 8.42 7.52 8.93
C LEU A 44 7.42 8.53 9.48
N ARG A 45 6.61 8.13 10.46
CA ARG A 45 5.67 9.04 11.14
C ARG A 45 6.37 10.27 11.70
N LYS A 46 7.45 10.07 12.47
CA LYS A 46 8.24 11.18 13.04
C LYS A 46 8.78 12.12 11.97
N SER A 47 9.33 11.56 10.89
CA SER A 47 9.87 12.35 9.79
C SER A 47 8.81 13.23 9.13
N VAL A 48 7.59 12.72 8.93
CA VAL A 48 6.47 13.50 8.39
C VAL A 48 6.01 14.58 9.38
N GLU A 49 5.89 14.26 10.66
CA GLU A 49 5.50 15.22 11.71
C GLU A 49 6.50 16.38 11.84
N GLU A 50 7.80 16.08 11.77
CA GLU A 50 8.88 17.06 11.76
C GLU A 50 8.77 17.96 10.51
N HIS A 51 8.68 17.35 9.32
CA HIS A 51 8.56 18.11 8.07
C HIS A 51 7.34 19.05 8.09
N LEU A 52 6.19 18.57 8.54
CA LEU A 52 4.98 19.38 8.67
C LEU A 52 5.16 20.54 9.66
N SER A 53 5.88 20.30 10.76
CA SER A 53 6.20 21.34 11.76
C SER A 53 7.14 22.41 11.18
N HIS A 54 8.05 22.04 10.27
CA HIS A 54 8.87 23.02 9.54
C HIS A 54 8.03 23.86 8.59
N LEU A 55 7.15 23.23 7.79
CA LEU A 55 6.27 23.96 6.85
C LEU A 55 5.36 24.96 7.58
N ARG A 56 4.77 24.56 8.71
CA ARG A 56 3.90 25.43 9.51
C ARG A 56 4.62 26.62 10.16
N ARG A 57 5.92 26.52 10.40
CA ARG A 57 6.74 27.62 10.95
C ARG A 57 7.24 28.58 9.86
N ALA A 58 7.30 28.11 8.62
CA ALA A 58 7.73 28.89 7.46
C ALA A 58 6.58 29.67 6.78
N GLN A 59 5.35 29.49 7.26
CA GLN A 59 4.13 30.17 6.81
C GLN A 59 3.67 31.18 7.87
#